data_AF-A0A412YUG4-F1
#
_entry.id   AF-A0A412YUG4-F1
#
_cell.length_a   1.000
_cell.length_b   1.000
_cell.length_c   1.000
_cell.angle_alpha   90.00
_cell.angle_beta   90.00
_cell.angle_gamma   90.00
#
_symmetry.space_group_name_H-M   'P 1'
#
loop_
_entity.id
_entity.type
_entity.pdbx_description
1 polymer ?
#
loop_
_entity_poly.entity_id
_entity_poly.type
_entity_poly.pdbx_seq_one_letter_code
_entity_poly.pdbx_strand_id
1 'polypeptide(L)'
;MENRKKKCGIVTFHSSHNYGSVLQAYAMVRVMQKMGLDAELIDFRHPRTTDMYEWRLWSTYKNWKWNLRELVLRGLFSFGKKREQVFSDFIENVLKKSKRVKDKNDIPDIYDT
;
A
#
# COMPACT_ATOMS: atom_id res chain seq x y z
N MET A 1 20.32 30.60 -0.52
CA MET A 1 19.54 30.05 0.61
C MET A 1 18.87 28.79 0.12
N GLU A 2 19.18 27.65 0.72
CA GLU A 2 18.62 26.37 0.31
C GLU A 2 17.12 26.35 0.68
N ASN A 3 16.25 26.27 -0.33
CA ASN A 3 14.80 26.23 -0.11
C ASN A 3 14.46 24.87 0.52
N ARG A 4 14.52 24.77 1.85
CA ARG A 4 14.13 23.57 2.58
C ARG A 4 12.64 23.36 2.39
N LYS A 5 12.28 22.43 1.50
CA LYS A 5 10.88 22.01 1.32
C LYS A 5 10.36 21.42 2.62
N LYS A 6 9.16 21.83 3.03
CA LYS A 6 8.48 21.21 4.17
C LYS A 6 8.15 19.76 3.85
N LYS A 7 8.44 18.85 4.79
CA LYS A 7 8.14 17.41 4.67
C LYS A 7 6.70 17.12 5.02
N CYS A 8 6.00 16.38 4.18
CA CYS A 8 4.59 16.05 4.36
C CYS A 8 4.35 14.54 4.20
N GLY A 9 3.88 13.89 5.27
CA GLY A 9 3.53 12.47 5.25
C GLY A 9 2.03 12.28 5.06
N ILE A 10 1.63 11.60 3.98
CA ILE A 10 0.22 11.33 3.69
C ILE A 10 -0.13 9.92 4.19
N VAL A 11 -1.13 9.82 5.07
CA VAL A 11 -1.67 8.53 5.53
C VAL A 11 -3.02 8.28 4.85
N THR A 12 -3.14 7.20 4.07
CA THR A 12 -4.42 6.78 3.48
C THR A 12 -4.52 5.25 3.38
N PHE A 13 -5.76 4.75 3.29
CA PHE A 13 -6.08 3.35 3.03
C PHE A 13 -5.74 2.96 1.58
N HIS A 14 -4.45 2.81 1.30
CA HIS A 14 -3.94 2.37 0.00
C HIS A 14 -3.78 0.84 -0.09
N SER A 15 -3.83 0.12 1.04
CA SER A 15 -3.64 -1.34 1.09
C SER A 15 -4.82 -2.14 0.52
N SER A 16 -5.99 -1.51 0.38
CA SER A 16 -7.11 -2.08 -0.35
C SER A 16 -6.72 -2.06 -1.83
N HIS A 17 -6.41 -3.21 -2.43
CA HIS A 17 -6.02 -3.39 -3.84
C HIS A 17 -7.13 -2.92 -4.82
N ASN A 18 -7.38 -1.62 -4.87
CA ASN A 18 -8.39 -0.94 -5.68
C ASN A 18 -7.69 0.17 -6.49
N TYR A 19 -8.00 0.24 -7.79
CA TYR A 19 -7.50 1.27 -8.68
C TYR A 19 -7.78 2.68 -8.16
N GLY A 20 -8.98 2.91 -7.61
CA GLY A 20 -9.40 4.23 -7.14
C GLY A 20 -8.55 4.74 -5.97
N SER A 21 -8.31 3.91 -4.95
CA SER A 21 -7.54 4.30 -3.76
C SER A 21 -6.07 4.55 -4.09
N VAL A 22 -5.46 3.71 -4.94
CA VAL A 22 -4.07 3.87 -5.36
C VAL A 22 -3.88 5.13 -6.20
N LEU A 23 -4.77 5.39 -7.17
CA LEU A 23 -4.72 6.60 -7.99
C LEU A 23 -5.00 7.87 -7.18
N GLN A 24 -5.92 7.81 -6.22
CA GLN A 24 -6.19 8.93 -5.32
C GLN A 24 -4.97 9.25 -4.44
N ALA A 25 -4.31 8.22 -3.88
CA ALA A 25 -3.10 8.39 -3.09
C ALA A 25 -1.97 9.01 -3.93
N TYR A 26 -1.79 8.51 -5.16
CA TYR A 26 -0.84 9.06 -6.11
C TYR A 26 -1.13 10.52 -6.47
N ALA A 27 -2.38 10.84 -6.81
CA ALA A 27 -2.79 12.19 -7.14
C ALA A 27 -2.54 13.15 -5.96
N MET A 28 -2.85 12.73 -4.73
CA MET A 28 -2.61 13.53 -3.54
C MET A 28 -1.13 13.86 -3.36
N VAL A 29 -0.24 12.87 -3.44
CA VAL A 29 1.22 13.07 -3.34
C VAL A 29 1.68 14.05 -4.43
N ARG A 30 1.22 13.88 -5.68
CA ARG A 30 1.59 14.76 -6.80
C ARG A 30 1.12 16.19 -6.62
N VAL A 31 -0.11 16.40 -6.14
CA VAL A 31 -0.64 17.75 -5.89
C VAL A 31 0.20 18.43 -4.80
N MET A 32 0.49 17.75 -3.69
CA MET A 32 1.30 18.32 -2.61
C MET A 32 2.73 18.63 -3.06
N GLN A 33 3.34 17.78 -3.89
CA GLN A 33 4.64 18.05 -4.50
C GLN A 33 4.61 19.28 -5.41
N LYS A 34 3.55 19.46 -6.21
CA LYS A 34 3.34 20.65 -7.05
C LYS A 34 3.14 21.92 -6.23
N MET A 35 2.61 21.80 -5.03
CA MET A 35 2.50 22.91 -4.07
C MET A 35 3.82 23.24 -3.36
N GLY A 36 4.92 22.55 -3.69
CA GLY A 36 6.25 22.83 -3.17
C GLY A 36 6.66 22.02 -1.94
N LEU A 37 5.85 21.05 -1.51
CA LEU A 37 6.14 20.18 -0.37
C LEU A 37 7.03 18.99 -0.79
N ASP A 38 7.84 18.49 0.14
CA ASP A 38 8.45 17.16 0.04
C ASP A 38 7.45 16.14 0.59
N ALA A 39 6.47 15.79 -0.25
CA ALA A 39 5.40 14.86 0.11
C ALA A 39 5.70 13.42 -0.32
N GLU A 40 5.36 12.47 0.57
CA GLU A 40 5.42 11.03 0.33
C GLU A 40 4.24 10.32 1.00
N LEU A 41 3.92 9.12 0.50
CA LEU A 41 2.88 8.28 1.10
C LEU A 41 3.47 7.45 2.25
N ILE A 42 2.82 7.45 3.41
CA ILE A 42 3.18 6.56 4.51
C ILE A 42 2.57 5.17 4.26
N ASP A 43 3.43 4.15 4.10
CA ASP A 43 3.03 2.74 3.91
C ASP A 43 2.57 2.13 5.25
N PHE A 44 1.48 2.67 5.79
CA PHE A 44 0.84 2.19 7.01
C PHE A 44 -0.05 0.99 6.70
N ARG A 45 0.30 -0.18 7.26
CA ARG A 45 -0.47 -1.42 7.13
C ARG A 45 -0.78 -2.00 8.49
N HIS A 46 -2.03 -1.84 8.92
CA HIS A 46 -2.47 -2.40 10.19
C HIS A 46 -2.54 -3.94 10.08
N PRO A 47 -1.91 -4.72 10.99
CA PRO A 47 -1.89 -6.18 10.91
C PRO A 47 -3.26 -6.85 10.74
N ARG A 48 -4.34 -6.29 11.33
CA ARG A 48 -5.71 -6.83 11.20
C ARG A 48 -6.27 -6.70 9.78
N THR A 49 -5.91 -5.66 9.04
CA THR A 49 -6.31 -5.48 7.65
C THR A 49 -5.34 -6.17 6.70
N THR A 50 -4.06 -6.22 7.06
CA THR A 50 -3.02 -6.92 6.28
C THR A 50 -3.35 -8.40 6.07
N ASP A 51 -3.83 -9.11 7.09
CA ASP A 51 -4.23 -10.53 6.96
C ASP A 51 -5.41 -10.75 5.99
N MET A 52 -6.18 -9.71 5.69
CA MET A 52 -7.33 -9.78 4.78
C MET A 52 -6.95 -9.52 3.32
N TYR A 53 -5.83 -8.81 3.08
CA TYR A 53 -5.41 -8.37 1.75
C TYR A 53 -4.06 -8.94 1.29
N GLU A 54 -3.17 -9.34 2.20
CA GLU A 54 -1.89 -9.98 1.85
C GLU A 54 -2.03 -11.50 1.70
N TRP A 55 -1.30 -12.05 0.73
CA TRP A 55 -1.22 -13.46 0.40
C TRP A 55 -0.81 -14.30 1.61
N ARG A 56 -1.77 -14.95 2.27
CA ARG A 56 -1.52 -16.07 3.17
C ARG A 56 -2.03 -17.34 2.51
N LEU A 57 -1.10 -18.25 2.19
CA LEU A 57 -1.40 -19.62 1.70
C LEU A 57 -2.32 -20.38 2.67
N TRP A 58 -2.33 -19.98 3.93
CA TRP A 58 -3.08 -20.59 5.01
C TRP A 58 -3.76 -19.50 5.84
N SER A 59 -5.08 -19.38 5.67
CA SER A 59 -5.92 -18.71 6.64
C SER A 59 -6.35 -19.74 7.68
N THR A 60 -5.94 -19.55 8.94
CA THR A 60 -6.43 -20.35 10.08
C THR A 60 -7.92 -20.15 10.37
N TYR A 61 -8.55 -19.16 9.71
CA TYR A 61 -9.95 -18.81 9.90
C TYR A 61 -10.88 -19.44 8.85
N LYS A 62 -10.34 -20.06 7.79
CA LYS A 62 -11.13 -20.68 6.70
C LYS A 62 -11.01 -22.20 6.73
N ASN A 63 -12.14 -22.87 6.51
CA ASN A 63 -12.24 -24.32 6.37
C ASN A 63 -11.24 -24.86 5.32
N TRP A 64 -10.53 -25.95 5.63
CA TRP A 64 -9.43 -26.48 4.79
C TRP A 64 -9.83 -26.77 3.33
N LYS A 65 -11.10 -27.16 3.10
CA LYS A 65 -11.67 -27.36 1.75
C LYS A 65 -11.68 -26.07 0.90
N TRP A 66 -11.84 -24.90 1.54
CA TRP A 66 -11.75 -23.61 0.86
C TRP A 66 -10.33 -23.23 0.51
N ASN A 67 -9.35 -23.51 1.40
CA ASN A 67 -7.94 -23.30 1.11
C ASN A 67 -7.49 -24.15 -0.08
N LEU A 68 -7.94 -25.41 -0.16
CA LEU A 68 -7.62 -26.30 -1.28
C LEU A 68 -8.26 -25.81 -2.60
N ARG A 69 -9.52 -25.36 -2.57
CA ARG A 69 -10.21 -24.81 -3.74
C ARG A 69 -9.55 -23.52 -4.23
N GLU A 70 -9.14 -22.61 -3.35
CA GLU A 70 -8.39 -21.41 -3.73
C GLU A 70 -7.03 -21.75 -4.34
N LEU A 71 -6.32 -22.75 -3.79
CA LEU A 71 -5.04 -23.20 -4.31
C LEU A 71 -5.15 -23.78 -5.72
N VAL A 72 -6.20 -24.57 -5.99
CA VAL A 72 -6.49 -25.12 -7.33
C VAL A 72 -6.92 -24.04 -8.32
N LEU A 73 -7.88 -23.18 -7.94
CA LEU A 73 -8.36 -22.09 -8.82
C LEU A 73 -7.26 -21.07 -9.14
N ARG A 74 -6.44 -20.70 -8.16
CA ARG A 74 -5.36 -19.71 -8.35
C ARG A 74 -4.11 -20.33 -8.97
N GLY A 75 -3.82 -21.61 -8.69
CA GLY A 75 -2.68 -22.35 -9.24
C GLY A 75 -2.84 -22.73 -10.71
N LEU A 76 -4.04 -23.17 -11.11
CA LEU A 76 -4.32 -23.56 -12.50
C LEU A 76 -4.63 -22.37 -13.41
N PHE A 77 -5.33 -21.35 -12.92
CA PHE A 77 -5.84 -20.31 -13.81
C PHE A 77 -5.12 -18.96 -13.73
N SER A 78 -4.17 -18.76 -12.79
CA SER A 78 -3.36 -17.52 -12.69
C SER A 78 -4.17 -16.19 -12.66
N PHE A 79 -5.49 -16.24 -12.44
CA PHE A 79 -6.34 -15.05 -12.46
C PHE A 79 -5.95 -14.11 -11.32
N GLY A 80 -5.61 -12.88 -11.68
CA GLY A 80 -5.32 -11.80 -10.73
C GLY A 80 -3.84 -11.57 -10.44
N LYS A 81 -2.93 -12.53 -10.69
CA LYS A 81 -1.49 -12.34 -10.44
C LYS A 81 -0.90 -11.19 -11.27
N LYS A 82 -1.23 -11.14 -12.57
CA LYS A 82 -0.78 -10.06 -13.46
C LYS A 82 -1.28 -8.69 -13.00
N ARG A 83 -2.50 -8.64 -12.45
CA ARG A 83 -3.09 -7.42 -11.92
C ARG A 83 -2.36 -6.95 -10.67
N GLU A 84 -2.15 -7.84 -9.70
CA GLU A 84 -1.40 -7.55 -8.49
C GLU A 84 0.04 -7.14 -8.77
N GLN A 85 0.71 -7.79 -9.73
CA GLN A 85 2.05 -7.42 -10.17
C GLN A 85 2.09 -6.00 -10.73
N VAL A 86 1.21 -5.66 -11.68
CA VAL A 86 1.15 -4.30 -12.24
C VAL A 86 0.88 -3.26 -11.15
N PHE A 87 0.05 -3.57 -10.16
CA PHE A 87 -0.18 -2.69 -9.02
C PHE A 87 1.05 -2.54 -8.14
N SER A 88 1.68 -3.65 -7.78
CA SER A 88 2.89 -3.65 -6.98
C SER A 88 3.97 -2.85 -7.69
N ASP A 89 4.18 -3.09 -8.98
CA ASP A 89 5.16 -2.38 -9.79
C ASP A 89 4.86 -0.88 -9.86
N PHE A 90 3.59 -0.48 -10.00
CA PHE A 90 3.22 0.94 -9.98
C PHE A 90 3.49 1.58 -8.60
N ILE A 91 3.11 0.92 -7.51
CA ILE A 91 3.30 1.43 -6.15
C ILE A 91 4.78 1.49 -5.78
N GLU A 92 5.57 0.50 -6.16
CA GLU A 92 7.00 0.46 -5.82
C GLU A 92 7.82 1.41 -6.71
N ASN A 93 7.51 1.54 -8.00
CA ASN A 93 8.35 2.29 -8.93
C ASN A 93 7.89 3.73 -9.20
N VAL A 94 6.59 4.04 -9.05
CA VAL A 94 6.02 5.35 -9.40
C VAL A 94 5.66 6.17 -8.17
N LEU A 95 5.22 5.51 -7.10
CA LEU A 95 4.75 6.19 -5.89
C LEU A 95 5.89 6.36 -4.89
N LYS A 96 6.23 7.61 -4.57
CA LYS A 96 7.16 7.90 -3.48
C LYS A 96 6.50 7.54 -2.16
N LYS A 97 7.04 6.54 -1.46
CA LYS A 97 6.50 6.03 -0.21
C LYS A 97 7.58 5.84 0.86
N SER A 98 7.15 5.88 2.12
CA SER A 98 7.98 5.59 3.28
C SER A 98 8.28 4.09 3.41
N LYS A 99 9.13 3.74 4.38
CA LYS A 99 9.22 2.36 4.87
C LYS A 99 7.87 1.92 5.44
N ARG A 100 7.59 0.61 5.38
CA ARG A 100 6.36 0.03 5.93
C ARG A 100 6.30 0.23 7.44
N VAL A 101 5.15 0.65 7.92
CA VAL A 101 4.87 0.93 9.33
C VAL A 101 3.63 0.13 9.76
N LYS A 102 3.67 -0.48 10.95
CA LYS A 102 2.57 -1.32 11.47
C LYS A 102 1.74 -0.62 12.52
N ASP A 103 2.38 0.16 13.39
CA ASP A 103 1.73 0.93 14.43
C ASP A 103 1.79 2.44 14.12
N LYS A 104 0.83 3.21 14.61
CA LYS A 104 0.86 4.67 14.46
C LYS A 104 2.09 5.27 15.15
N ASN A 105 2.50 4.68 16.27
CA ASN A 105 3.66 5.12 17.05
C ASN A 105 5.00 4.90 16.31
N ASP A 106 5.01 4.03 15.30
CA ASP A 106 6.19 3.75 14.49
C ASP A 106 6.33 4.74 13.31
N ILE A 107 5.37 5.66 13.12
CA ILE A 107 5.48 6.70 12.08
C ILE A 107 6.58 7.68 12.48
N PRO A 108 7.62 7.89 11.65
CA PRO A 108 8.72 8.78 12.00
C PRO A 108 8.25 10.22 12.20
N ASP A 109 8.71 10.86 13.26
CA ASP A 109 8.43 12.28 13.56
C ASP A 109 9.32 13.24 12.74
N ILE A 110 9.36 13.01 11.43
CA ILE A 110 10.20 13.75 10.47
C ILE A 110 9.38 14.69 9.59
N TYR A 111 8.06 14.68 9.74
CA TYR A 111 7.11 15.43 8.92
C TYR A 111 6.75 16.73 9.64
N ASP A 112 6.67 17.82 8.88
CA ASP A 112 6.33 19.13 9.42
C ASP A 112 4.80 19.21 9.61
N THR A 113 4.36 19.55 10.83
CA THR A 113 2.96 19.86 11.19
C THR A 113 2.55 21.28 10.82
#